data_AF-A0A972QE05-F1
#
_entry.id   AF-A0A972QE05-F1
#
_cell.length_a   1.000
_cell.length_b   1.000
_cell.length_c   1.000
_cell.angle_alpha   90.00
_cell.angle_beta   90.00
_cell.angle_gamma   90.00
#
_symmetry.space_group_name_H-M   'P 1'
#
loop_
_entity.id
_entity.type
_entity.pdbx_description
1 polymer ?
#
loop_
_entity_poly.entity_id
_entity_poly.type
_entity_poly.pdbx_seq_one_letter_code
_entity_poly.pdbx_strand_id
1 'polypeptide(L)'
;AGYLGFREEAASFLSTGFSGVCTQKCYNSQLSACCSREGIITFFADVVVNALISQDREIDLLLEVLKKPNNGFKCIYLGEKGCLWRLKPIVCEMFLCEHAKKEVFSENRQLEHKWEELKQREKLYTWPDRRVVFDTLESYFIKEGYSSPLMYLHNSPGLLRVKRRALSCAASCKGGD
;
A
#
# COMPACT_ATOMS: atom_id res chain seq x y z
N ALA A 1 8.82 9.46 12.82
CA ALA A 1 9.36 8.43 11.89
C ALA A 1 8.94 8.74 10.46
N GLY A 2 9.79 8.45 9.47
CA GLY A 2 9.46 8.61 8.04
C GLY A 2 8.56 7.48 7.51
N TYR A 3 8.37 7.42 6.19
CA TYR A 3 7.50 6.43 5.55
C TYR A 3 7.86 4.98 5.93
N LEU A 4 9.14 4.59 5.83
CA LEU A 4 9.58 3.23 6.16
C LEU A 4 9.30 2.85 7.61
N GLY A 5 9.52 3.76 8.57
CA GLY A 5 9.21 3.48 9.98
C GLY A 5 7.69 3.31 10.22
N PHE A 6 6.85 4.04 9.50
CA PHE A 6 5.40 3.78 9.51
C PHE A 6 5.08 2.39 8.92
N ARG A 7 5.75 1.99 7.84
CA ARG A 7 5.55 0.69 7.21
C ARG A 7 5.98 -0.47 8.12
N GLU A 8 7.10 -0.33 8.81
CA GLU A 8 7.59 -1.31 9.80
C GLU A 8 6.61 -1.45 10.97
N GLU A 9 6.08 -0.33 11.47
CA GLU A 9 5.09 -0.36 12.54
C GLU A 9 3.79 -1.04 12.12
N ALA A 10 3.29 -0.75 10.91
CA ALA A 10 2.10 -1.42 10.36
C ALA A 10 2.34 -2.93 10.20
N ALA A 11 3.50 -3.33 9.67
CA ALA A 11 3.87 -4.73 9.52
C ALA A 11 3.96 -5.45 10.89
N SER A 12 4.57 -4.81 11.88
CA SER A 12 4.68 -5.34 13.24
C SER A 12 3.30 -5.49 13.91
N PHE A 13 2.42 -4.49 13.75
CA PHE A 13 1.04 -4.54 14.23
C PHE A 13 0.28 -5.74 13.63
N LEU A 14 0.39 -5.94 12.32
CA LEU A 14 -0.29 -7.04 11.63
C LEU A 14 0.31 -8.41 11.99
N SER A 15 1.63 -8.50 12.11
CA SER A 15 2.29 -9.74 12.52
C SER A 15 1.89 -10.14 13.94
N THR A 16 1.76 -9.18 14.85
CA THR A 16 1.44 -9.44 16.26
C THR A 16 -0.04 -9.73 16.46
N GLY A 17 -0.93 -8.94 15.86
CA GLY A 17 -2.37 -9.03 16.11
C GLY A 17 -3.14 -9.92 15.15
N PHE A 18 -2.63 -10.17 13.93
CA PHE A 18 -3.41 -10.74 12.83
C PHE A 18 -2.78 -11.98 12.18
N SER A 19 -1.55 -12.37 12.56
CA SER A 19 -0.87 -13.51 11.94
C SER A 19 -1.66 -14.82 12.06
N GLY A 20 -2.30 -15.08 13.21
CA GLY A 20 -3.14 -16.27 13.40
C GLY A 20 -4.32 -16.35 12.41
N VAL A 21 -5.02 -15.23 12.20
CA VAL A 21 -6.22 -15.18 11.34
C VAL A 21 -5.84 -15.11 9.86
N CYS A 22 -4.91 -14.23 9.51
CA CYS A 22 -4.53 -13.99 8.12
C CYS A 22 -3.65 -15.12 7.54
N THR A 23 -2.78 -15.75 8.33
CA THR A 23 -1.89 -16.81 7.82
C THR A 23 -2.64 -18.12 7.57
N GLN A 24 -3.44 -18.59 8.54
CA GLN A 24 -4.18 -19.84 8.39
C GLN A 24 -5.28 -19.75 7.32
N LYS A 25 -6.07 -18.66 7.30
CA LYS A 25 -7.25 -18.61 6.43
C LYS A 25 -6.99 -17.99 5.06
N CYS A 26 -6.03 -17.08 4.90
CA CYS A 26 -5.85 -16.36 3.63
C CYS A 26 -4.66 -16.86 2.81
N TYR A 27 -3.55 -17.22 3.45
CA TYR A 27 -2.36 -17.69 2.73
C TYR A 27 -2.41 -19.20 2.44
N ASN A 28 -2.84 -20.03 3.39
CA ASN A 28 -2.93 -21.48 3.16
C ASN A 28 -4.08 -21.90 2.22
N SER A 29 -5.21 -21.17 2.25
CA SER A 29 -6.36 -21.45 1.39
C SER A 29 -6.26 -20.82 0.00
N GLN A 30 -5.25 -19.95 -0.21
CA GLN A 30 -5.07 -19.12 -1.40
C GLN A 30 -6.28 -18.22 -1.76
N LEU A 31 -7.24 -18.03 -0.84
CA LEU A 31 -8.42 -17.21 -1.07
C LEU A 31 -8.19 -15.71 -0.83
N SER A 32 -7.08 -15.36 -0.15
CA SER A 32 -6.73 -14.03 0.37
C SER A 32 -7.79 -12.94 0.15
N ALA A 33 -8.59 -12.68 1.19
CA ALA A 33 -9.68 -11.70 1.11
C ALA A 33 -9.18 -10.29 0.73
N CYS A 34 -7.94 -9.94 1.11
CA CYS A 34 -7.25 -8.71 0.71
C CYS A 34 -6.92 -8.64 -0.78
N CYS A 35 -6.78 -9.78 -1.46
CA CYS A 35 -6.56 -9.85 -2.90
C CYS A 35 -7.88 -10.08 -3.68
N SER A 36 -8.99 -10.28 -2.97
CA SER A 36 -10.31 -10.55 -3.54
C SER A 36 -11.20 -9.32 -3.73
N ARG A 37 -10.88 -8.17 -3.10
CA ARG A 37 -11.62 -6.92 -3.24
C ARG A 37 -10.81 -5.97 -4.11
N GLU A 38 -11.44 -5.44 -5.17
CA GLU A 38 -10.93 -4.47 -6.15
C GLU A 38 -9.41 -4.53 -6.35
N GLY A 39 -8.99 -5.33 -7.33
CA GLY A 39 -7.62 -5.80 -7.57
C GLY A 39 -6.52 -4.89 -7.04
N ILE A 40 -5.55 -5.49 -6.34
CA ILE A 40 -4.41 -4.80 -5.73
C ILE A 40 -3.87 -3.74 -6.69
N ILE A 41 -4.13 -2.47 -6.38
CA ILE A 41 -3.50 -1.37 -7.08
C ILE A 41 -2.09 -1.27 -6.52
N THR A 42 -1.12 -1.74 -7.30
CA THR A 42 0.28 -1.46 -7.04
C THR A 42 0.61 -0.09 -7.61
N PHE A 43 1.04 0.85 -6.77
CA PHE A 43 1.51 2.14 -7.25
C PHE A 43 2.96 2.04 -7.70
N PHE A 44 3.38 2.93 -8.60
CA PHE A 44 4.78 3.00 -9.03
C PHE A 44 5.72 3.19 -7.82
N ALA A 45 5.31 4.03 -6.86
CA ALA A 45 6.07 4.25 -5.64
C ALA A 45 6.19 2.99 -4.76
N ASP A 46 5.20 2.09 -4.75
CA ASP A 46 5.34 0.80 -4.03
C ASP A 46 6.47 -0.03 -4.65
N VAL A 47 6.55 -0.09 -5.98
CA VAL A 47 7.61 -0.80 -6.71
C VAL A 47 8.99 -0.20 -6.37
N VAL A 48 9.11 1.12 -6.45
CA VAL A 48 10.38 1.83 -6.16
C VAL A 48 10.84 1.57 -4.74
N VAL A 49 9.96 1.76 -3.75
CA VAL A 49 10.34 1.55 -2.35
C VAL A 49 10.71 0.10 -2.09
N ASN A 50 9.94 -0.86 -2.61
CA ASN A 50 10.27 -2.28 -2.46
C ASN A 50 11.61 -2.62 -3.11
N ALA A 51 11.89 -2.13 -4.33
CA ALA A 51 13.16 -2.32 -5.02
C ALA A 51 14.35 -1.78 -4.21
N LEU A 52 14.21 -0.61 -3.59
CA LEU A 52 15.28 0.01 -2.79
C LEU A 52 15.66 -0.77 -1.52
N ILE A 53 14.73 -1.58 -0.99
CA ILE A 53 14.97 -2.30 0.28
C ILE A 53 15.14 -3.81 0.10
N SER A 54 14.91 -4.33 -1.10
CA SER A 54 14.95 -5.76 -1.41
C SER A 54 16.32 -6.18 -1.91
N GLN A 55 16.61 -7.46 -1.74
CA GLN A 55 17.76 -8.11 -2.37
C GLN A 55 17.44 -8.44 -3.82
N ASP A 56 18.46 -8.52 -4.67
CA ASP A 56 18.31 -8.82 -6.11
C ASP A 56 17.46 -10.08 -6.34
N ARG A 57 17.73 -11.15 -5.59
CA ARG A 57 16.94 -12.40 -5.66
C ARG A 57 15.45 -12.23 -5.35
N GLU A 58 15.09 -11.31 -4.44
CA GLU A 58 13.69 -11.04 -4.09
C GLU A 58 13.00 -10.30 -5.25
N ILE A 59 13.73 -9.44 -5.95
CA ILE A 59 13.25 -8.74 -7.15
C ILE A 59 13.14 -9.69 -8.34
N ASP A 60 14.13 -10.56 -8.55
CA ASP A 60 14.10 -11.57 -9.61
C ASP A 60 12.86 -12.47 -9.49
N LEU A 61 12.53 -12.91 -8.27
CA LEU A 61 11.32 -13.69 -8.00
C LEU A 61 10.04 -12.91 -8.40
N LEU A 62 9.94 -11.62 -8.09
CA LEU A 62 8.79 -10.82 -8.52
C LEU A 62 8.70 -10.73 -10.04
N LEU A 63 9.83 -10.52 -10.72
CA LEU A 63 9.90 -10.46 -12.18
C LEU A 63 9.53 -11.79 -12.83
N GLU A 64 9.96 -12.93 -12.26
CA GLU A 64 9.62 -14.26 -12.75
C GLU A 64 8.12 -14.51 -12.73
N VAL A 65 7.42 -14.10 -11.67
CA VAL A 65 5.97 -14.33 -11.59
C VAL A 65 5.20 -13.38 -12.50
N LEU A 66 5.69 -12.15 -12.71
CA LEU A 66 5.12 -11.20 -13.67
C LEU A 66 5.21 -11.66 -15.13
N LYS A 67 6.16 -12.55 -15.46
CA LYS A 67 6.30 -13.13 -16.80
C LYS A 67 5.31 -14.27 -17.07
N LYS A 68 4.67 -14.83 -16.04
CA LYS A 68 3.76 -15.96 -16.17
C LYS A 68 2.34 -15.48 -16.47
N PRO A 69 1.59 -16.16 -17.36
CA PRO A 69 0.18 -15.84 -17.56
C PRO A 69 -0.59 -16.04 -16.25
N ASN A 70 -1.54 -15.14 -15.97
CA ASN A 70 -2.41 -15.31 -14.82
C ASN A 70 -3.40 -16.45 -15.10
N ASN A 71 -3.23 -17.58 -14.40
CA ASN A 71 -4.05 -18.79 -14.55
C ASN A 71 -5.31 -18.79 -13.66
N GLY A 72 -5.87 -17.61 -13.35
CA GLY A 72 -7.07 -17.48 -12.52
C GLY A 72 -6.81 -17.29 -11.02
N PHE A 73 -5.54 -17.10 -10.62
CA PHE A 73 -5.20 -16.70 -9.26
C PHE A 73 -5.41 -15.19 -9.07
N LYS A 74 -6.05 -14.82 -7.96
CA LYS A 74 -6.36 -13.41 -7.68
C LYS A 74 -5.14 -12.58 -7.32
N CYS A 75 -4.15 -13.18 -6.66
CA CYS A 75 -2.86 -12.53 -6.36
C CYS A 75 -1.73 -13.32 -6.99
N ILE A 76 -1.10 -12.75 -8.01
CA ILE A 76 0.09 -13.35 -8.63
C ILE A 76 1.31 -13.28 -7.71
N TYR A 77 1.33 -12.42 -6.69
CA TYR A 77 2.47 -12.26 -5.79
C TYR A 77 2.41 -13.16 -4.55
N LEU A 78 1.46 -14.10 -4.48
CA LEU A 78 1.35 -15.03 -3.37
C LEU A 78 2.11 -16.33 -3.69
N GLY A 79 3.21 -16.58 -3.00
CA GLY A 79 3.97 -17.83 -3.07
C GLY A 79 3.68 -18.77 -1.89
N GLU A 80 4.34 -19.93 -1.87
CA GLU A 80 4.17 -20.97 -0.84
C GLU A 80 4.47 -20.47 0.58
N LYS A 81 5.41 -19.52 0.71
CA LYS A 81 5.83 -18.94 2.00
C LYS A 81 5.12 -17.63 2.33
N GLY A 82 4.12 -17.24 1.54
CA GLY A 82 3.39 -15.97 1.69
C GLY A 82 3.70 -14.98 0.56
N CYS A 83 3.45 -13.70 0.84
CA CYS A 83 3.64 -12.63 -0.16
C CYS A 83 5.11 -12.53 -0.58
N LEU A 84 5.36 -12.45 -1.89
CA LEU A 84 6.69 -12.31 -2.48
C LEU A 84 7.27 -10.90 -2.32
N TRP A 85 6.44 -9.91 -1.99
CA TRP A 85 6.90 -8.56 -1.69
C TRP A 85 7.57 -8.53 -0.33
N ARG A 86 8.83 -8.05 -0.28
CA ARG A 86 9.50 -7.74 0.98
C ARG A 86 8.73 -6.67 1.76
N LEU A 87 8.32 -5.62 1.07
CA LEU A 87 7.38 -4.63 1.57
C LEU A 87 6.15 -4.63 0.67
N LYS A 88 5.02 -5.10 1.19
CA LYS A 88 3.77 -5.21 0.42
C LYS A 88 3.37 -3.85 -0.17
N PRO A 89 2.56 -3.79 -1.25
CA PRO A 89 1.92 -2.54 -1.64
C PRO A 89 1.14 -1.94 -0.47
N ILE A 90 1.13 -0.60 -0.34
CA ILE A 90 0.50 0.05 0.82
C ILE A 90 -0.98 -0.33 0.97
N VAL A 91 -1.70 -0.45 -0.15
CA VAL A 91 -3.11 -0.88 -0.17
C VAL A 91 -3.29 -2.28 0.41
N CYS A 92 -2.34 -3.20 0.17
CA CYS A 92 -2.37 -4.54 0.75
C CYS A 92 -2.08 -4.52 2.23
N GLU A 93 -1.07 -3.76 2.66
CA GLU A 93 -0.68 -3.68 4.08
C GLU A 93 -1.78 -3.01 4.90
N MET A 94 -2.41 -1.97 4.38
CA MET A 94 -3.43 -1.19 5.08
C MET A 94 -4.85 -1.74 4.92
N PHE A 95 -4.98 -3.02 4.54
CA PHE A 95 -6.26 -3.71 4.41
C PHE A 95 -6.46 -4.77 5.48
N LEU A 96 -7.62 -4.73 6.13
CA LEU A 96 -8.16 -5.81 6.95
C LEU A 96 -9.55 -6.17 6.45
N CYS A 97 -9.82 -7.46 6.24
CA CYS A 97 -11.16 -7.92 5.88
C CYS A 97 -12.10 -7.86 7.09
N GLU A 98 -13.41 -7.77 6.84
CA GLU A 98 -14.41 -7.70 7.91
C GLU A 98 -14.37 -8.91 8.84
N HIS A 99 -13.99 -10.09 8.33
CA HIS A 99 -13.81 -11.27 9.14
C HIS A 99 -12.65 -11.10 10.14
N ALA A 100 -11.48 -10.66 9.68
CA ALA A 100 -10.31 -10.43 10.53
C ALA A 100 -10.57 -9.33 11.56
N LYS A 101 -11.25 -8.25 11.17
CA LYS A 101 -11.65 -7.19 12.10
C LYS A 101 -12.57 -7.73 13.19
N LYS A 102 -13.61 -8.50 12.83
CA LYS A 102 -14.54 -9.08 13.82
C LYS A 102 -13.83 -10.03 14.77
N GLU A 103 -12.99 -10.92 14.25
CA GLU A 103 -12.28 -11.92 15.04
C GLU A 103 -11.30 -11.27 16.02
N VAL A 104 -10.53 -10.27 15.60
CA VAL A 104 -9.47 -9.67 16.44
C VAL A 104 -9.98 -8.49 17.29
N PHE A 105 -10.84 -7.62 16.75
CA PHE A 105 -11.26 -6.41 17.47
C PHE A 105 -12.38 -6.65 18.48
N SER A 106 -13.22 -7.68 18.28
CA SER A 106 -14.27 -7.99 19.26
C SER A 106 -13.72 -8.32 20.65
N GLU A 107 -12.52 -8.90 20.70
CA GLU A 107 -11.84 -9.29 21.94
C GLU A 107 -10.83 -8.23 22.42
N ASN A 108 -10.46 -7.25 21.58
CA ASN A 108 -9.43 -6.27 21.92
C ASN A 108 -9.62 -4.88 21.27
N ARG A 109 -10.27 -3.98 22.01
CA ARG A 109 -10.49 -2.58 21.59
C ARG A 109 -9.19 -1.76 21.46
N GLN A 110 -8.10 -2.14 22.14
CA GLN A 110 -6.83 -1.42 22.01
C GLN A 110 -6.22 -1.63 20.62
N LEU A 111 -6.34 -2.85 20.07
CA LEU A 111 -5.90 -3.13 18.70
C LEU A 111 -6.73 -2.37 17.67
N GLU A 112 -8.04 -2.23 17.91
CA GLU A 112 -8.91 -1.41 17.04
C GLU A 112 -8.47 0.06 17.04
N HIS A 113 -8.24 0.65 18.22
CA HIS A 113 -7.75 2.02 18.32
C HIS A 113 -6.41 2.19 17.59
N LYS A 114 -5.49 1.25 17.79
CA LYS A 114 -4.18 1.29 17.13
C LYS A 114 -4.29 1.19 15.61
N TRP A 115 -5.23 0.39 15.10
CA TRP A 115 -5.50 0.31 13.67
C TRP A 115 -6.01 1.64 13.10
N GLU A 116 -6.93 2.31 13.81
CA GLU A 116 -7.42 3.63 13.41
C GLU A 116 -6.29 4.67 13.39
N GLU A 117 -5.40 4.67 14.37
CA GLU A 117 -4.19 5.53 14.35
C GLU A 117 -3.33 5.29 13.10
N LEU A 118 -3.08 4.02 12.77
CA LEU A 118 -2.29 3.65 11.59
C LEU A 118 -2.97 4.13 10.30
N LYS A 119 -4.30 3.99 10.18
CA LYS A 119 -5.05 4.51 9.02
C LYS A 119 -5.01 6.04 8.92
N GLN A 120 -5.06 6.77 10.03
CA GLN A 120 -4.91 8.23 9.96
C GLN A 120 -3.51 8.63 9.52
N ARG A 121 -2.48 7.90 9.97
CA ARG A 121 -1.10 8.13 9.56
C ARG A 121 -0.83 7.76 8.11
N GLU A 122 -1.46 6.70 7.60
CA GLU A 122 -1.37 6.32 6.18
C GLU A 122 -1.68 7.51 5.26
N LYS A 123 -2.72 8.28 5.59
CA LYS A 123 -3.13 9.48 4.83
C LYS A 123 -2.04 10.54 4.73
N LEU A 124 -1.05 10.56 5.63
CA LEU A 124 0.08 11.48 5.52
C LEU A 124 0.99 11.11 4.34
N TYR A 125 0.93 9.87 3.86
CA TYR A 125 1.80 9.32 2.83
C TYR A 125 1.09 8.98 1.52
N THR A 126 -0.24 8.83 1.52
CA THR A 126 -1.01 8.39 0.35
C THR A 126 -2.11 9.36 -0.09
N TRP A 127 -2.54 10.29 0.78
CA TRP A 127 -3.66 11.16 0.47
C TRP A 127 -3.24 12.35 -0.40
N PRO A 128 -3.90 12.58 -1.55
CA PRO A 128 -3.44 13.53 -2.59
C PRO A 128 -3.91 14.97 -2.34
N ASP A 129 -4.33 15.35 -1.15
CA ASP A 129 -4.62 16.76 -0.82
C ASP A 129 -3.35 17.58 -0.55
N ARG A 130 -2.21 16.91 -0.48
CA ARG A 130 -0.88 17.48 -0.32
C ARG A 130 0.12 16.69 -1.15
N ARG A 131 1.33 17.23 -1.25
CA ARG A 131 2.46 16.47 -1.78
C ARG A 131 2.83 15.38 -0.78
N VAL A 132 2.81 14.12 -1.24
CA VAL A 132 3.19 12.96 -0.43
C VAL A 132 4.48 12.31 -0.95
N VAL A 133 4.97 11.28 -0.26
CA VAL A 133 6.19 10.57 -0.67
C VAL A 133 6.04 9.95 -2.07
N PHE A 134 4.84 9.47 -2.41
CA PHE A 134 4.56 8.91 -3.74
C PHE A 134 4.70 9.97 -4.84
N ASP A 135 4.30 11.23 -4.58
CA ASP A 135 4.55 12.33 -5.52
C ASP A 135 6.04 12.55 -5.75
N THR A 136 6.82 12.58 -4.67
CA THR A 136 8.25 12.87 -4.77
C THR A 136 8.99 11.77 -5.54
N LEU A 137 8.64 10.51 -5.32
CA LEU A 137 9.23 9.39 -6.04
C LEU A 137 8.87 9.42 -7.52
N GLU A 138 7.58 9.56 -7.86
CA GLU A 138 7.17 9.63 -9.28
C GLU A 138 7.81 10.84 -9.98
N SER A 139 7.83 12.01 -9.34
CA SER A 139 8.47 13.23 -9.88
C SER A 139 9.96 13.04 -10.17
N TYR A 140 10.68 12.27 -9.36
CA TYR A 140 12.10 11.98 -9.60
C TYR A 140 12.27 11.20 -10.92
N PHE A 141 11.53 10.11 -11.09
CA PHE A 141 11.63 9.28 -12.29
C PHE A 141 11.11 9.98 -13.55
N ILE A 142 10.05 10.80 -13.44
CA ILE A 142 9.54 11.61 -14.55
C ILE A 142 10.60 12.61 -15.05
N LYS A 143 11.35 13.25 -14.14
CA LYS A 143 12.42 14.18 -14.50
C LYS A 143 13.55 13.51 -15.26
N GLU A 144 13.83 12.25 -14.95
CA GLU A 144 14.80 11.41 -15.67
C GLU A 144 14.23 10.79 -16.96
N GLY A 145 12.99 11.16 -17.36
CA GLY A 145 12.38 10.73 -18.63
C GLY A 145 11.63 9.40 -18.57
N TYR A 146 11.46 8.80 -17.39
CA TYR A 146 10.68 7.57 -17.24
C TYR A 146 9.18 7.85 -17.15
N SER A 147 8.39 6.90 -17.68
CA SER A 147 6.93 6.93 -17.59
C SER A 147 6.40 5.53 -17.30
N SER A 148 5.38 5.45 -16.46
CA SER A 148 4.69 4.20 -16.14
C SER A 148 3.20 4.45 -15.92
N PRO A 149 2.31 3.55 -16.38
CA PRO A 149 0.88 3.64 -16.09
C PRO A 149 0.57 3.56 -14.58
N LEU A 150 1.51 3.05 -13.77
CA LEU A 150 1.38 2.96 -12.32
C LEU A 150 1.68 4.29 -11.59
N MET A 151 2.12 5.33 -12.31
CA MET A 151 2.37 6.67 -11.74
C MET A 151 1.05 7.44 -11.54
N TYR A 152 0.13 6.87 -10.76
CA TYR A 152 -1.24 7.38 -10.61
C TYR A 152 -1.26 8.80 -10.03
N LEU A 153 -0.31 9.17 -9.18
CA LEU A 153 -0.29 10.49 -8.55
C LEU A 153 -0.04 11.59 -9.61
N HIS A 154 0.64 11.28 -10.71
CA HIS A 154 0.85 12.20 -11.84
C HIS A 154 -0.07 11.95 -13.05
N ASN A 155 -0.62 10.74 -13.19
CA ASN A 155 -1.41 10.37 -14.37
C ASN A 155 -2.93 10.37 -14.16
N SER A 156 -3.42 10.21 -12.92
CA SER A 156 -4.87 10.10 -12.66
C SER A 156 -5.57 11.46 -12.72
N PRO A 157 -6.50 11.70 -13.67
CA PRO A 157 -7.21 12.98 -13.75
C PRO A 157 -8.01 13.28 -12.47
N GLY A 158 -8.52 12.25 -11.80
CA GLY A 158 -9.23 12.37 -10.53
C GLY A 158 -8.34 12.90 -9.42
N LEU A 159 -7.17 12.29 -9.22
CA LEU A 159 -6.22 12.70 -8.17
C LEU A 159 -5.65 14.09 -8.45
N LEU A 160 -5.34 14.40 -9.71
CA LEU A 160 -4.89 15.73 -10.12
C LEU A 160 -5.94 16.82 -9.83
N ARG A 161 -7.24 16.53 -9.99
CA ARG A 161 -8.31 17.46 -9.58
C ARG A 161 -8.33 17.70 -8.08
N VAL A 162 -8.17 16.66 -7.26
CA VAL A 162 -8.12 16.80 -5.79
C VAL A 162 -6.93 17.67 -5.37
N LYS A 163 -5.73 17.42 -5.91
CA LYS A 163 -4.53 18.23 -5.65
C LYS A 163 -4.74 19.71 -5.97
N ARG A 164 -5.27 20.00 -7.16
CA ARG A 164 -5.53 21.39 -7.57
C ARG A 164 -6.49 22.09 -6.61
N ARG A 165 -7.58 21.43 -6.20
CA ARG A 165 -8.52 22.00 -5.23
C ARG A 165 -7.88 22.29 -3.89
N ALA A 166 -7.07 21.37 -3.37
CA ALA A 166 -6.41 21.56 -2.08
C ALA A 166 -5.41 22.74 -2.11
N LEU A 167 -4.66 22.88 -3.20
CA LEU A 167 -3.77 24.03 -3.43
C LEU A 167 -4.55 25.35 -3.51
N SER A 168 -5.68 25.37 -4.23
CA SER A 168 -6.55 26.54 -4.31
C SER A 168 -7.14 26.93 -2.96
N CYS A 169 -7.66 25.99 -2.16
CA CYS A 169 -8.15 26.26 -0.82
C CYS A 169 -7.05 26.80 0.10
N ALA A 170 -5.84 26.22 0.04
CA ALA A 170 -4.71 26.69 0.83
C ALA A 170 -4.25 28.11 0.44
N ALA A 171 -4.38 28.49 -0.84
CA ALA A 171 -4.09 29.84 -1.32
C ALA A 171 -5.16 30.85 -0.87
N SER A 172 -6.45 30.49 -0.95
CA SER A 172 -7.55 31.36 -0.50
C SER A 172 -7.53 31.65 1.00
N CYS A 173 -7.05 30.73 1.84
CA CYS A 173 -6.89 30.97 3.28
C CYS A 173 -5.69 31.86 3.64
N LYS A 174 -4.75 32.09 2.73
CA LYS A 174 -3.55 32.92 2.96
C LYS A 174 -3.66 34.35 2.40
N GLY A 175 -4.76 34.67 1.72
CA GLY A 175 -4.99 35.99 1.09
C GLY A 175 -6.02 36.86 1.80
N GLY A 176 -6.35 36.55 3.05
CA GLY A 176 -7.30 37.30 3.88
C GLY A 176 -6.61 37.84 5.13
N ASP A 177 -5.66 38.76 4.94
CA ASP A 177 -5.16 39.71 5.94
C ASP A 177 -5.06 41.10 5.26
#